data_AF-A0A3T5N094-F1
#
_entry.id   AF-A0A3T5N094-F1
#
_cell.length_a   1.000
_cell.length_b   1.000
_cell.length_c   1.000
_cell.angle_alpha   90.00
_cell.angle_beta   90.00
_cell.angle_gamma   90.00
#
_symmetry.space_group_name_H-M   'P 1'
#
loop_
_entity.id
_entity.type
_entity.pdbx_description
1 polymer ?
#
loop_
_entity_poly.entity_id
_entity_poly.type
_entity_poly.pdbx_seq_one_letter_code
_entity_poly.pdbx_strand_id
1 'polypeptide(L)' 'MPDMKDIVTDDMVKNALKSDAVTTAVKTQIKSTLDQQIDTAVDTALTDILGSDADNTVTQLVRSGITAALREGLR' A
#
# COMPACT_ATOMS: atom_id res chain seq x y z
N MET A 1 -33.94 -33.70 -35.46
CA MET A 1 -32.61 -33.37 -34.92
C MET A 1 -32.82 -33.00 -33.46
N PRO A 2 -32.18 -33.66 -32.47
CA PRO A 2 -32.35 -33.26 -31.09
C PRO A 2 -31.57 -31.96 -30.85
N ASP A 3 -32.26 -30.95 -30.33
CA ASP A 3 -31.66 -29.69 -29.91
C ASP A 3 -30.61 -29.97 -28.82
N MET A 4 -29.33 -29.74 -29.15
CA MET A 4 -28.27 -29.72 -28.14
C MET A 4 -28.47 -28.47 -27.30
N LYS A 5 -29.25 -28.60 -26.22
CA LYS A 5 -29.21 -27.65 -25.11
C LYS A 5 -27.77 -27.59 -24.63
N ASP A 6 -27.18 -26.41 -24.77
CA ASP A 6 -25.91 -26.03 -24.20
C ASP A 6 -26.05 -26.03 -22.66
N ILE A 7 -25.96 -27.23 -22.05
CA ILE A 7 -26.02 -27.39 -20.61
C ILE A 7 -24.60 -27.24 -20.09
N VAL A 8 -24.35 -26.08 -19.46
CA VAL A 8 -23.19 -25.90 -18.59
C VAL A 8 -23.48 -26.67 -17.29
N THR A 9 -22.63 -27.63 -16.95
CA THR A 9 -22.71 -28.37 -15.68
C THR A 9 -21.79 -27.76 -14.63
N ASP A 10 -22.08 -28.00 -13.35
CA ASP A 10 -21.19 -27.61 -12.25
C ASP A 10 -19.75 -28.11 -12.44
N ASP A 11 -19.58 -29.31 -12.99
CA ASP A 11 -18.25 -29.89 -13.21
C ASP A 11 -17.51 -29.19 -14.36
N MET A 12 -18.22 -28.73 -15.39
CA MET A 12 -17.63 -27.89 -16.45
C MET A 12 -17.14 -26.57 -15.87
N VAL A 13 -17.93 -25.92 -15.00
CA VAL A 13 -17.54 -24.66 -14.34
C VAL A 13 -16.35 -24.88 -13.40
N LYS A 14 -16.37 -25.93 -12.56
CA LYS A 14 -15.24 -26.25 -11.67
C LYS A 14 -13.94 -26.49 -12.44
N ASN A 15 -14.01 -27.20 -13.56
CA ASN A 15 -12.83 -27.46 -14.39
C ASN A 15 -12.31 -26.18 -15.06
N ALA A 16 -13.20 -25.31 -15.54
CA ALA A 16 -12.81 -24.01 -16.07
C ALA A 16 -12.14 -23.12 -15.00
N LEU A 17 -12.67 -23.10 -13.78
CA LEU A 17 -12.12 -22.33 -12.66
C LEU A 17 -10.77 -22.87 -12.15
N LYS A 18 -10.47 -24.16 -12.37
CA LYS A 18 -9.17 -24.77 -12.05
C LYS A 18 -8.14 -24.61 -13.18
N SER A 19 -8.50 -24.00 -14.30
CA SER A 19 -7.58 -23.84 -15.42
C SER A 19 -6.38 -22.96 -15.06
N ASP A 20 -5.27 -23.19 -15.76
CA ASP A 20 -4.05 -22.37 -15.62
C ASP A 20 -4.31 -20.91 -15.97
N ALA A 21 -5.23 -20.64 -16.90
CA ALA A 21 -5.61 -19.28 -17.28
C ALA A 21 -6.25 -18.53 -16.11
N VAL A 22 -7.22 -19.16 -15.42
CA VAL A 22 -7.85 -18.57 -14.23
C VAL A 22 -6.84 -18.42 -13.10
N THR A 23 -6.01 -19.45 -12.86
CA THR A 23 -4.96 -19.41 -11.84
C THR A 23 -3.98 -18.26 -12.09
N THR A 24 -3.57 -18.06 -13.33
CA THR A 24 -2.64 -16.99 -13.73
C THR A 24 -3.29 -15.63 -13.58
N ALA A 25 -4.53 -15.45 -14.04
CA ALA A 25 -5.26 -14.20 -13.91
C ALA A 25 -5.42 -13.79 -12.44
N VAL A 26 -5.81 -14.74 -11.58
CA VAL A 26 -5.96 -14.49 -10.13
C VAL A 26 -4.63 -14.15 -9.49
N LYS A 27 -3.55 -14.89 -9.78
CA LYS A 27 -2.20 -14.57 -9.26
C LYS A 27 -1.73 -13.19 -9.68
N THR A 28 -1.91 -12.83 -10.94
CA THR A 28 -1.55 -11.50 -11.46
C THR A 28 -2.33 -10.39 -10.77
N GLN A 29 -3.64 -10.57 -10.62
CA GLN A 29 -4.49 -9.58 -9.94
C GLN A 29 -4.11 -9.41 -8.47
N ILE A 30 -3.88 -10.52 -7.76
CA ILE A 30 -3.45 -10.50 -6.35
C ILE A 30 -2.11 -9.77 -6.23
N LYS A 31 -1.12 -10.12 -7.07
CA LYS A 31 0.19 -9.47 -7.05
C LYS A 31 0.06 -7.97 -7.28
N SER A 32 -0.61 -7.56 -8.34
CA SER A 32 -0.79 -6.13 -8.67
C SER A 32 -1.49 -5.37 -7.55
N THR A 33 -2.48 -5.98 -6.90
CA THR A 33 -3.22 -5.36 -5.80
C THR A 33 -2.33 -5.21 -4.56
N LEU A 34 -1.61 -6.28 -4.20
CA LEU A 34 -0.74 -6.28 -3.02
C LEU A 34 0.45 -5.34 -3.19
N ASP A 35 1.10 -5.32 -4.36
CA ASP A 35 2.22 -4.40 -4.64
C ASP A 35 1.77 -2.95 -4.37
N GLN A 36 0.64 -2.52 -4.94
CA GLN A 36 0.16 -1.16 -4.77
C GLN A 36 -0.29 -0.83 -3.34
N GLN A 37 -0.92 -1.77 -2.65
CA GLN A 37 -1.31 -1.59 -1.25
C GLN A 37 -0.09 -1.50 -0.33
N ILE A 38 0.93 -2.33 -0.57
CA ILE A 38 2.17 -2.33 0.21
C ILE A 38 2.93 -1.02 -0.01
N ASP A 39 3.12 -0.61 -1.26
CA ASP A 39 3.81 0.65 -1.59
C ASP A 39 3.15 1.83 -0.86
N THR A 40 1.82 1.94 -0.96
CA THR A 40 1.05 3.01 -0.30
C THR A 40 1.15 2.95 1.22
N ALA A 41 1.05 1.76 1.81
CA ALA A 41 1.11 1.58 3.26
C ALA A 41 2.51 1.91 3.80
N VAL A 42 3.56 1.51 3.09
CA VAL A 42 4.95 1.79 3.45
C VAL A 42 5.24 3.29 3.33
N ASP A 43 4.84 3.94 2.23
CA ASP A 43 5.03 5.39 2.03
C ASP A 43 4.32 6.20 3.13
N THR A 44 3.11 5.78 3.50
CA THR A 44 2.35 6.42 4.59
C THR A 44 3.07 6.23 5.92
N ALA A 45 3.45 4.99 6.26
CA ALA A 45 4.15 4.70 7.52
C ALA A 45 5.50 5.44 7.62
N LEU A 46 6.26 5.51 6.53
CA LEU A 46 7.51 6.25 6.48
C LEU A 46 7.28 7.75 6.64
N THR A 47 6.24 8.30 6.01
CA THR A 47 5.86 9.71 6.18
C THR A 47 5.45 10.02 7.62
N ASP A 48 4.66 9.15 8.24
CA ASP A 48 4.21 9.30 9.63
C ASP A 48 5.35 9.18 10.65
N ILE A 49 6.41 8.42 10.35
CA ILE A 49 7.57 8.27 11.24
C ILE A 49 8.59 9.38 10.99
N LEU A 50 8.91 9.66 9.73
CA LEU A 50 10.06 10.51 9.36
C LEU A 50 9.64 11.94 9.05
N GLY A 51 8.48 12.13 8.44
CA GLY A 51 7.98 13.43 7.97
C GLY A 51 7.45 14.30 9.11
N SER A 52 6.81 13.72 10.13
CA SER A 52 6.32 14.47 11.29
C SER A 52 7.40 14.77 12.32
N ASP A 53 8.30 13.83 12.57
CA ASP A 53 9.20 13.90 13.73
C ASP A 53 10.49 14.64 13.42
N ALA A 54 11.06 14.47 12.22
CA ALA A 54 12.29 15.15 11.85
C ALA A 54 12.08 16.68 11.74
N ASP A 55 10.99 17.10 11.10
CA ASP A 55 10.71 18.51 10.86
C ASP A 55 10.36 19.25 12.17
N ASN A 56 9.62 18.58 13.06
CA ASN A 56 9.27 19.12 14.37
C ASN A 56 10.49 19.18 15.30
N THR A 57 11.36 18.16 15.28
CA THR A 57 12.57 18.12 16.12
C THR A 57 13.57 19.21 15.73
N VAL A 58 13.85 19.37 14.43
CA VAL A 58 14.76 20.42 13.94
C VAL A 58 14.19 21.81 14.27
N THR A 59 12.89 22.03 14.02
CA THR A 59 12.22 23.30 14.34
C THR A 59 12.31 23.64 15.83
N GLN A 60 12.09 22.66 16.72
CA GLN A 60 12.17 22.86 18.16
C GLN A 60 13.59 23.13 18.64
N LEU A 61 14.58 22.38 18.14
CA LEU A 61 15.99 22.59 18.47
C LEU A 61 16.47 23.98 18.04
N VAL A 62 16.13 24.41 16.81
CA VAL A 62 16.47 25.75 16.31
C VAL A 62 15.80 26.83 17.16
N ARG A 63 14.50 26.70 17.46
CA ARG A 63 13.78 27.67 18.32
C ARG A 63 14.40 27.76 19.72
N SER A 64 14.71 26.62 20.32
CA SER A 64 15.33 26.54 21.65
C SER A 64 16.71 27.20 21.65
N GLY A 65 17.55 26.89 20.66
CA GLY A 65 18.88 27.47 20.49
C GLY A 65 18.84 28.99 20.29
N ILE A 66 17.95 29.50 19.44
CA ILE A 66 17.76 30.95 19.23
C ILE A 66 17.29 31.62 20.53
N THR A 67 16.34 31.01 21.24
CA THR A 67 15.83 31.54 22.52
C THR A 67 16.94 31.64 23.57
N ALA A 68 17.80 30.63 23.65
CA ALA A 68 18.96 30.64 24.53
C ALA A 68 19.97 31.73 24.15
N ALA A 69 20.33 31.83 22.86
CA ALA A 69 21.26 32.84 22.36
C ALA A 69 20.77 34.27 22.61
N LEU A 70 19.48 34.54 22.41
CA LEU A 70 18.88 35.85 22.71
C LEU A 70 18.92 36.19 24.20
N ARG A 71 18.65 35.22 25.08
CA ARG A 71 18.69 35.44 26.53
C ARG A 71 20.09 35.79 27.01
N GLU A 72 21.12 35.09 26.51
CA GLU A 72 22.50 35.37 26.90
C GLU A 72 23.03 36.68 26.29
N GLY A 73 22.59 37.05 25.08
CA GLY A 73 22.99 38.33 24.46
C GLY A 73 22.35 39.58 25.09
N LEU A 74 21.32 39.42 25.93
CA LEU A 74 20.61 40.50 26.63
C LEU A 74 21.05 40.66 28.10
N ARG A 75 22.00 39.84 28.56
CA ARG A 75 22.62 39.91 29.90
C ARG A 75 23.87 40.78 29.88
#